data_AF-A0A372RK88-F1
#
_entry.id   AF-A0A372RK88-F1
#
_cell.length_a   1.000
_cell.length_b   1.000
_cell.length_c   1.000
_cell.angle_alpha   90.00
_cell.angle_beta   90.00
_cell.angle_gamma   90.00
#
_symmetry.space_group_name_H-M   'P 1'
#
loop_
_entity.id
_entity.type
_entity.pdbx_description
1 polymer ?
#
loop_
_entity_poly.entity_id
_entity_poly.type
_entity_poly.pdbx_seq_one_letter_code
_entity_poly.pdbx_strand_id
1 'polypeptide(L)'
;MSQKRKRPSSTVTKKPSAVIKQSSSTVARTRENNIVVNDLNLQDLDFDYCYSVNELELINNYLKVNPNFELINRKLIPVPYSPIAIETVVHEISRQLGNWNVETNNDRLGVVTTSKGGFDFNVTNLQKIRAPDVAFIPKDTFLSLDEKQLWSFEGQPFTPIFIVEVSNLKNSEVEKEVDNKIKKDYFARGTSVKLGWLIDPINHIIWVYKRNKRDLPYRYQRKWEDLDAGDVLPGFTLELENLELEVIDDIIGKDSESDYEEEEDDDDDDDDDDEGEKRRKKIKKNKAAECVYCDLRFSTPTKMAKHIKKKHTK
;
A
#
# COMPACT_ATOMS: atom_id res chain seq x y z
N MET A 1 39.51 7.80 -62.46
CA MET A 1 40.65 8.71 -62.19
C MET A 1 40.53 9.27 -60.78
N SER A 2 41.58 9.04 -59.99
CA SER A 2 41.86 9.46 -58.61
C SER A 2 41.06 10.63 -58.00
N GLN A 3 40.27 10.33 -56.96
CA GLN A 3 39.96 11.31 -55.91
C GLN A 3 40.97 11.17 -54.77
N LYS A 4 41.87 12.15 -54.67
CA LYS A 4 42.87 12.29 -53.59
C LYS A 4 42.16 12.56 -52.26
N ARG A 5 42.30 11.63 -51.32
CA ARG A 5 41.98 11.80 -49.89
C ARG A 5 42.84 12.92 -49.29
N LYS A 6 42.22 14.00 -48.82
CA LYS A 6 42.83 14.96 -47.89
C LYS A 6 42.61 14.48 -46.45
N ARG A 7 43.69 14.23 -45.72
CA ARG A 7 43.69 14.06 -44.25
C ARG A 7 43.56 15.45 -43.59
N PRO A 8 42.76 15.62 -42.53
CA PRO A 8 42.93 16.75 -41.64
C PRO A 8 43.75 16.36 -40.40
N SER A 9 44.67 17.28 -40.09
CA SER A 9 45.44 17.53 -38.88
C SER A 9 44.83 17.05 -37.55
N SER A 10 45.61 16.27 -36.80
CA SER A 10 45.41 15.99 -35.39
C SER A 10 45.83 17.18 -34.54
N THR A 11 44.87 17.95 -34.03
CA THR A 11 45.13 18.96 -33.00
C THR A 11 44.83 18.35 -31.64
N VAL A 12 45.88 18.04 -30.87
CA VAL A 12 45.80 17.57 -29.50
C VAL A 12 45.47 18.74 -28.58
N THR A 13 44.20 18.90 -28.22
CA THR A 13 43.79 19.83 -27.16
C THR A 13 43.87 19.11 -25.82
N LYS A 14 44.83 19.54 -24.98
CA LYS A 14 44.96 19.14 -23.57
C LYS A 14 43.69 19.52 -22.80
N LYS A 15 42.98 18.55 -22.23
CA LYS A 15 41.94 18.77 -21.22
C LYS A 15 42.60 19.29 -19.93
N PRO A 16 42.07 20.33 -19.26
CA PRO A 16 42.49 20.67 -17.91
C PRO A 16 41.86 19.67 -16.92
N SER A 17 42.69 19.00 -16.14
CA SER A 17 42.29 18.15 -15.03
C SER A 17 41.63 18.99 -13.94
N ALA A 18 40.32 18.83 -13.74
CA ALA A 18 39.62 19.38 -12.59
C ALA A 18 40.00 18.55 -11.35
N VAL A 19 40.70 19.18 -10.41
CA VAL A 19 41.02 18.65 -9.09
C VAL A 19 39.71 18.57 -8.30
N ILE A 20 39.18 17.35 -8.14
CA ILE A 20 38.10 17.08 -7.20
C ILE A 20 38.70 17.21 -5.80
N LYS A 21 38.43 18.33 -5.13
CA LYS A 21 38.66 18.45 -3.68
C LYS A 21 37.67 17.52 -2.99
N GLN A 22 38.12 16.33 -2.61
CA GLN A 22 37.43 15.51 -1.63
C GLN A 22 37.42 16.27 -0.30
N SER A 23 36.27 16.83 0.08
CA SER A 23 36.03 17.28 1.44
C SER A 23 35.94 16.05 2.34
N SER A 24 37.03 15.73 3.04
CA SER A 24 37.04 14.69 4.06
C SER A 24 36.29 15.17 5.30
N SER A 25 35.01 14.81 5.43
CA SER A 25 34.35 14.81 6.74
C SER A 25 34.79 13.55 7.47
N THR A 26 35.60 13.72 8.50
CA THR A 26 36.10 12.64 9.36
C THR A 26 34.93 11.95 10.07
N VAL A 27 34.61 10.72 9.66
CA VAL A 27 33.70 9.84 10.40
C VAL A 27 34.46 9.28 11.59
N ALA A 28 34.16 9.79 12.79
CA ALA A 28 34.61 9.17 14.03
C ALA A 28 33.86 7.83 14.21
N ARG A 29 34.61 6.72 14.21
CA ARG A 29 34.07 5.39 14.51
C ARG A 29 33.88 5.22 16.01
N THR A 30 32.64 5.23 16.46
CA THR A 30 32.22 4.67 17.76
C THR A 30 31.24 3.51 17.52
N ARG A 31 31.39 2.46 18.32
CA ARG A 31 30.61 1.21 18.27
C ARG A 31 29.11 1.46 18.40
N GLU A 32 28.31 0.65 17.71
CA GLU A 32 26.86 0.75 17.45
C GLU A 32 26.50 1.94 16.55
N ASN A 33 26.50 1.68 15.24
CA ASN A 33 26.30 2.66 14.18
C ASN A 33 24.86 3.18 14.16
N ASN A 34 24.48 4.11 15.04
CA ASN A 34 23.36 5.00 14.77
C ASN A 34 23.70 5.80 13.50
N ILE A 35 22.99 5.53 12.40
CA ILE A 35 23.13 6.32 11.18
C ILE A 35 22.24 7.56 11.37
N VAL A 36 22.83 8.57 12.00
CA VAL A 36 22.21 9.89 12.18
C VAL A 36 22.44 10.69 10.91
N VAL A 37 21.36 11.05 10.21
CA VAL A 37 21.39 11.97 9.07
C VAL A 37 20.45 13.12 9.40
N ASN A 38 20.96 14.35 9.43
CA ASN A 38 20.21 15.55 9.84
C ASN A 38 19.46 15.38 11.18
N ASP A 39 20.14 14.87 12.20
CA ASP A 39 19.61 14.59 13.55
C ASP A 39 18.51 13.50 13.63
N LEU A 40 18.13 12.87 12.52
CA LEU A 40 17.18 11.76 12.49
C LEU A 40 17.87 10.42 12.71
N ASN A 41 17.40 9.62 13.69
CA ASN A 41 17.86 8.24 13.88
C ASN A 41 17.07 7.28 13.00
N LEU A 42 17.64 6.91 11.85
CA LEU A 42 16.97 6.06 10.86
C LEU A 42 16.84 4.57 11.29
N GLN A 43 17.45 4.17 12.41
CA GLN A 43 17.33 2.81 12.98
C GLN A 43 16.29 2.69 14.09
N ASP A 44 15.79 3.82 14.59
CA ASP A 44 14.83 3.88 15.69
C ASP A 44 13.85 5.03 15.39
N LEU A 45 12.98 4.81 14.41
CA LEU A 45 12.00 5.80 13.98
C LEU A 45 10.97 6.02 15.10
N ASP A 46 10.91 7.24 15.62
CA ASP A 46 9.93 7.63 16.61
C ASP A 46 8.59 7.96 15.95
N PHE A 47 7.57 7.12 16.11
CA PHE A 47 6.23 7.36 15.54
C PHE A 47 5.51 8.56 16.18
N ASP A 48 5.98 9.03 17.35
CA ASP A 48 5.51 10.25 18.00
C ASP A 48 6.27 11.50 17.55
N TYR A 49 7.26 11.38 16.65
CA TYR A 49 7.90 12.49 15.97
C TYR A 49 7.03 13.06 14.81
N CYS A 50 7.30 14.30 14.40
CA CYS A 50 6.59 14.97 13.30
C CYS A 50 7.53 15.16 12.09
N TYR A 51 7.49 14.22 11.15
CA TYR A 51 8.31 14.15 9.96
C TYR A 51 7.82 15.07 8.83
N SER A 52 8.77 15.68 8.14
CA SER A 52 8.60 16.35 6.85
C SER A 52 8.65 15.35 5.69
N VAL A 53 8.24 15.80 4.49
CA VAL A 53 8.39 15.01 3.24
C VAL A 53 9.86 14.64 2.98
N ASN A 54 10.79 15.56 3.19
CA ASN A 54 12.22 15.28 2.97
C ASN A 54 12.74 14.21 3.94
N GLU A 55 12.24 14.17 5.17
CA GLU A 55 12.56 13.10 6.12
C GLU A 55 11.91 11.77 5.74
N LEU A 56 10.67 11.77 5.23
CA LEU A 56 10.05 10.56 4.67
C LEU A 56 10.88 9.98 3.51
N GLU A 57 11.33 10.83 2.59
CA GLU A 57 12.18 10.39 1.47
C GLU A 57 13.52 9.84 1.95
N LEU A 58 14.12 10.48 2.96
CA LEU A 58 15.34 9.98 3.59
C LEU A 58 15.15 8.61 4.23
N ILE A 59 14.02 8.40 4.92
CA ILE A 59 13.62 7.12 5.51
C ILE A 59 13.46 6.05 4.42
N ASN A 60 12.71 6.35 3.35
CA ASN A 60 12.50 5.43 2.24
C ASN A 60 13.82 5.03 1.56
N ASN A 61 14.71 6.01 1.34
CA ASN A 61 16.04 5.77 0.77
C ASN A 61 16.94 4.92 1.69
N TYR A 62 16.85 5.14 3.01
CA TYR A 62 17.66 4.40 3.99
C TYR A 62 17.24 2.94 4.13
N LEU A 63 15.94 2.69 4.25
CA LEU A 63 15.43 1.36 4.59
C LEU A 63 15.70 0.32 3.48
N LYS A 64 15.87 0.75 2.21
CA LYS A 64 16.13 -0.07 1.00
C LYS A 64 15.06 -1.14 0.68
N VAL A 65 14.30 -1.57 1.68
CA VAL A 65 13.00 -2.19 1.64
C VAL A 65 12.04 -1.04 1.95
N ASN A 66 11.11 -0.70 1.06
CA ASN A 66 10.09 0.31 1.34
C ASN A 66 9.01 -0.32 2.24
N PRO A 67 9.01 -0.13 3.57
CA PRO A 67 7.78 -0.29 4.31
C PRO A 67 6.79 0.74 3.77
N ASN A 68 5.60 0.28 3.39
CA ASN A 68 4.56 1.17 2.90
C ASN A 68 4.17 2.11 4.06
N PHE A 69 4.61 3.36 4.04
CA PHE A 69 4.19 4.39 4.99
C PHE A 69 3.43 5.49 4.27
N GLU A 70 2.35 5.95 4.89
CA GLU A 70 1.71 7.21 4.54
C GLU A 70 2.15 8.29 5.54
N LEU A 71 2.27 9.54 5.10
CA LEU A 71 2.69 10.67 5.95
C LEU A 71 1.51 11.61 6.17
N ILE A 72 0.91 11.59 7.36
CA ILE A 72 -0.34 12.27 7.65
C ILE A 72 -0.17 13.25 8.78
N ASN A 73 -0.36 14.54 8.52
CA ASN A 73 -0.12 15.60 9.52
C ASN A 73 1.29 15.46 10.14
N ARG A 74 2.27 15.13 9.30
CA ARG A 74 3.66 14.84 9.70
C ARG A 74 3.87 13.57 10.52
N LYS A 75 2.85 12.71 10.69
CA LYS A 75 3.00 11.40 11.35
C LYS A 75 3.19 10.29 10.33
N LEU A 76 4.15 9.40 10.59
CA LEU A 76 4.32 8.17 9.81
C LEU A 76 3.25 7.18 10.22
N ILE A 77 2.43 6.78 9.27
CA ILE A 77 1.39 5.78 9.45
C ILE A 77 1.79 4.53 8.67
N PRO A 78 2.05 3.37 9.32
CA PRO A 78 2.31 2.13 8.61
C PRO A 78 1.06 1.69 7.85
N VAL A 79 1.24 1.44 6.56
CA VAL A 79 0.23 0.78 5.72
C VAL A 79 0.46 -0.73 5.85
N PRO A 80 -0.51 -1.48 6.41
CA PRO A 80 -0.38 -2.93 6.51
C PRO A 80 -0.33 -3.56 5.11
N TYR A 81 0.27 -4.74 5.01
CA TYR A 81 0.15 -5.54 3.80
C TYR A 81 -1.30 -5.98 3.60
N SER A 82 -1.83 -5.77 2.42
CA SER A 82 -3.12 -6.30 2.02
C SER A 82 -3.04 -7.83 1.84
N PRO A 83 -4.07 -8.58 2.28
CA PRO A 83 -4.20 -9.99 1.93
C PRO A 83 -4.27 -10.19 0.41
N ILE A 84 -3.75 -11.33 -0.09
CA ILE A 84 -3.68 -11.61 -1.54
C ILE A 84 -5.04 -11.52 -2.24
N ALA A 85 -6.13 -11.91 -1.56
CA ALA A 85 -7.48 -11.80 -2.11
C ALA A 85 -7.87 -10.35 -2.45
N ILE A 86 -7.50 -9.39 -1.59
CA ILE A 86 -7.73 -7.96 -1.84
C ILE A 86 -6.85 -7.49 -2.99
N GLU A 87 -5.57 -7.87 -3.00
CA GLU A 87 -4.63 -7.46 -4.05
C GLU A 87 -5.00 -8.01 -5.43
N THR A 88 -5.59 -9.21 -5.52
CA THR A 88 -6.13 -9.74 -6.80
C THR A 88 -7.22 -8.82 -7.36
N VAL A 89 -8.11 -8.32 -6.50
CA VAL A 89 -9.17 -7.37 -6.90
C VAL A 89 -8.57 -6.02 -7.31
N VAL A 90 -7.60 -5.49 -6.55
CA VAL A 90 -6.86 -4.26 -6.90
C VAL A 90 -6.19 -4.40 -8.26
N HIS A 91 -5.52 -5.54 -8.50
CA HIS A 91 -4.87 -5.83 -9.77
C HIS A 91 -5.87 -5.85 -10.93
N GLU A 92 -7.01 -6.54 -10.77
CA GLU A 92 -8.01 -6.66 -11.83
C GLU A 92 -8.64 -5.29 -12.18
N ILE A 93 -8.95 -4.47 -11.17
CA ILE A 93 -9.41 -3.09 -11.38
C ILE A 93 -8.35 -2.29 -12.16
N SER A 94 -7.07 -2.39 -11.75
CA SER A 94 -5.98 -1.72 -12.44
C SER A 94 -5.78 -2.23 -13.87
N ARG A 95 -6.03 -3.53 -14.13
CA ARG A 95 -5.91 -4.14 -15.45
C ARG A 95 -6.99 -3.61 -16.39
N GLN A 96 -8.26 -3.62 -15.97
CA GLN A 96 -9.37 -3.10 -16.79
C GLN A 96 -9.20 -1.61 -17.08
N LEU A 97 -8.83 -0.82 -16.06
CA LEU A 97 -8.56 0.61 -16.23
C LEU A 97 -7.36 0.86 -17.15
N GLY A 98 -6.31 0.04 -17.04
CA GLY A 98 -5.14 0.08 -17.90
C GLY A 98 -5.46 -0.21 -19.36
N ASN A 99 -6.31 -1.21 -19.62
CA ASN A 99 -6.78 -1.54 -20.97
C ASN A 99 -7.56 -0.37 -21.57
N TRP A 100 -8.57 0.14 -20.86
CA TRP A 100 -9.34 1.31 -21.29
C TRP A 100 -8.43 2.51 -21.60
N ASN A 101 -7.42 2.76 -20.75
CA ASN A 101 -6.48 3.86 -20.92
C ASN A 101 -5.64 3.77 -22.21
N VAL A 102 -5.37 2.56 -22.72
CA VAL A 102 -4.53 2.33 -23.91
C VAL A 102 -5.35 2.09 -25.18
N GLU A 103 -6.49 1.41 -25.06
CA GLU A 103 -7.35 1.03 -26.20
C GLU A 103 -8.14 2.22 -26.75
N THR A 104 -8.42 3.23 -25.93
CA THR A 104 -9.15 4.42 -26.36
C THR A 104 -8.27 5.34 -27.21
N ASN A 105 -8.63 5.53 -28.49
CA ASN A 105 -8.09 6.54 -29.42
C ASN A 105 -6.64 6.39 -29.91
N ASN A 106 -6.00 5.21 -29.82
CA ASN A 106 -4.59 4.99 -30.23
C ASN A 106 -3.56 5.89 -29.51
N ASP A 107 -3.98 6.59 -28.47
CA ASP A 107 -3.18 7.58 -27.75
C ASP A 107 -3.60 7.53 -26.28
N ARG A 108 -2.68 7.13 -25.39
CA ARG A 108 -2.99 6.91 -23.97
C ARG A 108 -3.70 8.13 -23.37
N LEU A 109 -4.81 7.92 -22.65
CA LEU A 109 -5.59 9.01 -22.04
C LEU A 109 -4.94 9.60 -20.79
N GLY A 110 -4.04 8.86 -20.16
CA GLY A 110 -3.36 9.24 -18.93
C GLY A 110 -2.48 8.13 -18.35
N VAL A 111 -2.35 8.13 -17.03
CA VAL A 111 -1.52 7.19 -16.26
C VAL A 111 -2.38 6.54 -15.17
N VAL A 112 -2.25 5.21 -15.05
CA VAL A 112 -2.81 4.41 -13.96
C VAL A 112 -1.70 4.10 -12.97
N THR A 113 -1.97 4.28 -11.67
CA THR A 113 -1.05 3.90 -10.59
C THR A 113 -1.75 2.97 -9.62
N THR A 114 -1.00 2.07 -8.99
CA THR A 114 -1.49 1.21 -7.88
C THR A 114 -0.96 1.71 -6.53
N SER A 115 -1.17 0.96 -5.45
CA SER A 115 -0.81 1.20 -4.03
C SER A 115 0.66 1.53 -3.71
N LYS A 116 1.49 1.86 -4.72
CA LYS A 116 2.83 2.45 -4.61
C LYS A 116 2.97 3.85 -5.23
N GLY A 117 1.96 4.33 -5.96
CA GLY A 117 1.91 5.69 -6.49
C GLY A 117 1.39 6.64 -5.44
N GLY A 118 2.28 7.14 -4.57
CA GLY A 118 1.92 8.16 -3.58
C GLY A 118 1.61 9.51 -4.24
N PHE A 119 0.75 10.30 -3.60
CA PHE A 119 0.41 11.66 -4.02
C PHE A 119 0.44 12.60 -2.84
N ASP A 120 0.85 13.85 -3.08
CA ASP A 120 0.75 14.92 -2.09
C ASP A 120 -0.65 15.55 -2.10
N PHE A 121 -1.44 15.24 -1.07
CA PHE A 121 -2.75 15.80 -0.78
C PHE A 121 -2.70 17.02 0.17
N ASN A 122 -1.55 17.69 0.26
CA ASN A 122 -1.38 18.90 1.07
C ASN A 122 -2.08 20.13 0.45
N VAL A 123 -3.40 20.19 0.60
CA VAL A 123 -4.25 21.30 0.11
C VAL A 123 -4.61 22.33 1.20
N THR A 124 -4.20 22.11 2.46
CA THR A 124 -4.54 22.95 3.62
C THR A 124 -3.35 23.34 4.51
N ASN A 125 -2.13 23.40 3.95
CA ASN A 125 -0.86 23.61 4.69
C ASN A 125 -0.49 22.49 5.69
N LEU A 126 -1.21 21.36 5.67
CA LEU A 126 -0.91 20.16 6.42
C LEU A 126 -0.40 19.08 5.47
N GLN A 127 0.88 18.72 5.62
CA GLN A 127 1.55 17.75 4.77
C GLN A 127 0.86 16.39 4.84
N LYS A 128 0.48 15.84 3.68
CA LYS A 128 -0.32 14.63 3.58
C LYS A 128 0.02 13.82 2.33
N ILE A 129 0.84 12.78 2.48
CA ILE A 129 1.13 11.83 1.40
C ILE A 129 0.22 10.60 1.55
N ARG A 130 -0.54 10.28 0.51
CA ARG A 130 -1.45 9.11 0.46
C ARG A 130 -1.25 8.31 -0.82
N ALA A 131 -1.48 7.00 -0.75
CA ALA A 131 -1.44 6.11 -1.90
C ALA A 131 -2.78 5.34 -2.00
N PRO A 132 -3.68 5.75 -2.91
CA PRO A 132 -4.86 4.95 -3.22
C PRO A 132 -4.48 3.58 -3.81
N ASP A 133 -5.35 2.58 -3.64
CA ASP A 133 -5.10 1.24 -4.21
C ASP A 133 -5.02 1.27 -5.73
N VAL A 134 -5.89 2.07 -6.35
CA VAL A 134 -5.81 2.42 -7.78
C VAL A 134 -6.08 3.91 -7.93
N ALA A 135 -5.33 4.59 -8.80
CA ALA A 135 -5.62 5.97 -9.16
C ALA A 135 -5.36 6.24 -10.64
N PHE A 136 -6.02 7.28 -11.17
CA PHE A 136 -5.83 7.74 -12.54
C PHE A 136 -5.54 9.24 -12.61
N ILE A 137 -4.55 9.58 -13.44
CA ILE A 137 -4.10 10.93 -13.73
C ILE A 137 -4.27 11.20 -15.23
N PRO A 138 -4.88 12.33 -15.66
CA PRO A 138 -4.99 12.68 -17.08
C PRO A 138 -3.62 12.90 -17.72
N LYS A 139 -3.50 12.60 -19.03
CA LYS A 139 -2.27 12.78 -19.82
C LYS A 139 -1.70 14.19 -19.69
N ASP A 140 -2.54 15.22 -19.81
CA ASP A 140 -2.10 16.61 -19.76
C ASP A 140 -1.50 16.97 -18.39
N THR A 141 -2.09 16.46 -17.29
CA THR A 141 -1.53 16.61 -15.96
C THR A 141 -0.17 15.94 -15.87
N PHE A 142 -0.07 14.67 -16.30
CA PHE A 142 1.19 13.92 -16.24
C PHE A 142 2.31 14.56 -17.08
N LEU A 143 1.99 15.05 -18.29
CA LEU A 143 2.97 15.71 -19.17
C LEU A 143 3.40 17.09 -18.67
N SER A 144 2.64 17.70 -17.76
CA SER A 144 2.97 18.98 -17.15
C SER A 144 3.86 18.87 -15.90
N LEU A 145 4.09 17.66 -15.40
CA LEU A 145 4.88 17.43 -14.19
C LEU A 145 6.36 17.73 -14.42
N ASP A 146 6.99 18.36 -13.43
CA ASP A 146 8.42 18.60 -13.41
C ASP A 146 9.21 17.41 -12.82
N GLU A 147 10.55 17.48 -12.87
CA GLU A 147 11.44 16.42 -12.39
C GLU A 147 11.24 16.13 -10.89
N LYS A 148 10.93 17.14 -10.08
CA LYS A 148 10.70 16.95 -8.64
C LYS A 148 9.40 16.20 -8.41
N GLN A 149 8.32 16.60 -9.07
CA GLN A 149 7.02 15.94 -8.96
C GLN A 149 7.04 14.49 -9.47
N LEU A 150 7.89 14.17 -10.46
CA LEU A 150 8.00 12.83 -11.04
C LEU A 150 8.83 11.86 -10.20
N TRP A 151 9.89 12.35 -9.55
CA TRP A 151 10.89 11.51 -8.88
C TRP A 151 10.94 11.68 -7.36
N SER A 152 10.08 12.52 -6.79
CA SER A 152 10.00 12.82 -5.35
C SER A 152 8.59 13.32 -4.99
N PHE A 153 8.34 13.62 -3.72
CA PHE A 153 7.15 14.36 -3.25
C PHE A 153 7.42 15.87 -3.12
N GLU A 154 8.55 16.35 -3.64
CA GLU A 154 8.83 17.79 -3.76
C GLU A 154 8.12 18.40 -4.98
N GLY A 155 7.95 19.73 -4.96
CA GLY A 155 7.32 20.49 -6.04
C GLY A 155 5.91 20.95 -5.69
N GLN A 156 5.15 21.42 -6.69
CA GLN A 156 3.76 21.78 -6.47
C GLN A 156 2.90 20.51 -6.29
N PRO A 157 2.06 20.41 -5.25
CA PRO A 157 1.20 19.25 -5.08
C PRO A 157 0.25 19.05 -6.27
N PHE A 158 0.07 17.79 -6.67
CA PHE A 158 -0.95 17.38 -7.62
C PHE A 158 -1.61 16.09 -7.12
N THR A 159 -2.86 15.88 -7.52
CA THR A 159 -3.68 14.74 -7.07
C THR A 159 -4.36 14.08 -8.26
N PRO A 160 -4.68 12.78 -8.20
CA PRO A 160 -5.43 12.11 -9.26
C PRO A 160 -6.84 12.68 -9.43
N ILE A 161 -7.49 12.35 -10.55
CA ILE A 161 -8.91 12.71 -10.77
C ILE A 161 -9.86 11.57 -10.38
N PHE A 162 -9.35 10.34 -10.31
CA PHE A 162 -10.10 9.14 -9.97
C PHE A 162 -9.26 8.28 -9.03
N ILE A 163 -9.91 7.74 -7.99
CA ILE A 163 -9.31 6.85 -6.99
C ILE A 163 -10.20 5.64 -6.73
N VAL A 164 -9.59 4.54 -6.31
CA VAL A 164 -10.27 3.36 -5.78
C VAL A 164 -9.57 2.92 -4.50
N GLU A 165 -10.36 2.53 -3.51
CA GLU A 165 -9.93 1.81 -2.32
C GLU A 165 -10.69 0.47 -2.26
N VAL A 166 -9.99 -0.60 -1.88
CA VAL A 166 -10.55 -1.94 -1.76
C VAL A 166 -10.36 -2.42 -0.33
N SER A 167 -11.45 -2.73 0.37
CA SER A 167 -11.38 -3.11 1.78
C SER A 167 -12.54 -4.00 2.19
N ASN A 168 -12.30 -4.87 3.17
CA ASN A 168 -13.36 -5.62 3.85
C ASN A 168 -14.06 -4.69 4.86
N LEU A 169 -15.31 -4.33 4.59
CA LEU A 169 -16.12 -3.38 5.36
C LEU A 169 -17.01 -4.07 6.40
N LYS A 170 -16.82 -5.37 6.65
CA LYS A 170 -17.54 -6.10 7.70
C LYS A 170 -17.39 -5.44 9.08
N ASN A 171 -16.24 -4.80 9.33
CA ASN A 171 -16.03 -4.00 10.54
C ASN A 171 -16.40 -2.53 10.29
N SER A 172 -17.43 -2.04 10.99
CA SER A 172 -17.88 -0.64 10.90
C SER A 172 -16.82 0.40 11.27
N GLU A 173 -15.79 0.04 12.05
CA GLU A 173 -14.68 0.93 12.36
C GLU A 173 -13.76 1.11 11.15
N VAL A 174 -13.45 0.02 10.43
CA VAL A 174 -12.69 0.05 9.17
C VAL A 174 -13.45 0.86 8.13
N GLU A 175 -14.76 0.64 8.00
CA GLU A 175 -15.59 1.42 7.08
C GLU A 175 -15.54 2.93 7.38
N LYS A 176 -15.65 3.31 8.66
CA LYS A 176 -15.53 4.72 9.08
C LYS A 176 -14.14 5.29 8.81
N GLU A 177 -13.09 4.50 9.01
CA GLU A 177 -11.71 4.93 8.76
C GLU A 177 -11.51 5.25 7.27
N VAL A 178 -11.87 4.31 6.39
CA VAL A 178 -11.71 4.48 4.94
C VAL A 178 -12.65 5.57 4.40
N ASP A 179 -13.89 5.66 4.90
CA ASP A 179 -14.81 6.76 4.55
C ASP A 179 -14.24 8.13 4.93
N ASN A 180 -13.65 8.24 6.13
CA ASN A 180 -12.99 9.46 6.57
C ASN A 180 -11.77 9.78 5.71
N LYS A 181 -10.93 8.78 5.38
CA LYS A 181 -9.77 8.93 4.46
C LYS A 181 -10.24 9.50 3.13
N ILE A 182 -11.22 8.88 2.48
CA ILE A 182 -11.72 9.33 1.17
C ILE A 182 -12.31 10.74 1.26
N LYS A 183 -13.21 11.01 2.21
CA LYS A 183 -13.89 12.32 2.29
C LYS A 183 -12.97 13.47 2.72
N LYS A 184 -12.12 13.23 3.72
CA LYS A 184 -11.31 14.30 4.36
C LYS A 184 -9.94 14.47 3.74
N ASP A 185 -9.44 13.47 3.01
CA ASP A 185 -8.13 13.53 2.39
C ASP A 185 -8.26 13.59 0.87
N TYR A 186 -8.81 12.55 0.24
CA TYR A 186 -8.90 12.51 -1.22
C TYR A 186 -9.82 13.56 -1.80
N PHE A 187 -10.97 13.79 -1.16
CA PHE A 187 -11.93 14.82 -1.52
C PHE A 187 -11.82 16.08 -0.64
N ALA A 188 -10.67 16.31 0.01
CA ALA A 188 -10.40 17.58 0.67
C ALA A 188 -10.57 18.75 -0.32
N ARG A 189 -11.04 19.91 0.15
CA ARG A 189 -11.20 21.09 -0.71
C ARG A 189 -9.84 21.46 -1.33
N GLY A 190 -9.81 21.64 -2.66
CA GLY A 190 -8.58 21.95 -3.40
C GLY A 190 -7.91 20.75 -4.07
N THR A 191 -8.36 19.51 -3.80
CA THR A 191 -7.91 18.34 -4.58
C THR A 191 -8.65 18.24 -5.91
N SER A 192 -8.01 17.59 -6.88
CA SER A 192 -8.56 17.36 -8.23
C SER A 192 -9.41 16.10 -8.35
N VAL A 193 -9.58 15.33 -7.27
CA VAL A 193 -10.37 14.09 -7.27
C VAL A 193 -11.84 14.41 -7.56
N LYS A 194 -12.37 13.77 -8.60
CA LYS A 194 -13.75 13.94 -9.08
C LYS A 194 -14.63 12.71 -8.81
N LEU A 195 -14.04 11.52 -8.82
CA LEU A 195 -14.71 10.25 -8.59
C LEU A 195 -13.86 9.36 -7.68
N GLY A 196 -14.51 8.69 -6.74
CA GLY A 196 -13.89 7.70 -5.89
C GLY A 196 -14.78 6.49 -5.74
N TRP A 197 -14.21 5.29 -5.76
CA TRP A 197 -14.92 4.06 -5.43
C TRP A 197 -14.30 3.42 -4.18
N LEU A 198 -15.17 2.96 -3.27
CA LEU A 198 -14.79 2.03 -2.21
C LEU A 198 -15.51 0.73 -2.49
N ILE A 199 -14.74 -0.32 -2.74
CA ILE A 199 -15.25 -1.63 -3.16
C ILE A 199 -14.92 -2.66 -2.08
N ASP A 200 -15.94 -3.36 -1.64
CA ASP A 200 -15.84 -4.53 -0.78
C ASP A 200 -16.25 -5.77 -1.58
N PRO A 201 -15.27 -6.52 -2.13
CA PRO A 201 -15.56 -7.71 -2.92
C PRO A 201 -16.07 -8.89 -2.09
N ILE A 202 -15.90 -8.85 -0.75
CA ILE A 202 -16.31 -9.95 0.13
C ILE A 202 -17.78 -9.82 0.53
N ASN A 203 -18.22 -8.59 0.80
CA ASN A 203 -19.59 -8.31 1.22
C ASN A 203 -20.45 -7.71 0.09
N HIS A 204 -19.91 -7.63 -1.13
CA HIS A 204 -20.54 -7.04 -2.31
C HIS A 204 -21.07 -5.61 -2.07
N ILE A 205 -20.25 -4.77 -1.42
CA ILE A 205 -20.59 -3.38 -1.10
C ILE A 205 -19.81 -2.44 -2.02
N ILE A 206 -20.53 -1.49 -2.63
CA ILE A 206 -19.91 -0.42 -3.42
C ILE A 206 -20.41 0.92 -2.91
N TRP A 207 -19.47 1.79 -2.55
CA TRP A 207 -19.72 3.20 -2.32
C TRP A 207 -19.09 4.04 -3.43
N VAL A 208 -19.88 4.93 -4.01
CA VAL A 208 -19.41 5.93 -4.98
C VAL A 208 -19.33 7.29 -4.31
N TYR A 209 -18.18 7.94 -4.42
CA TYR A 209 -17.88 9.25 -3.86
C TYR A 209 -17.81 10.30 -4.97
N LYS A 210 -18.48 11.43 -4.74
CA LYS A 210 -18.50 12.61 -5.62
C LYS A 210 -18.58 13.89 -4.79
N ARG A 211 -18.39 15.04 -5.44
CA ARG A 211 -18.68 16.35 -4.85
C ARG A 211 -20.07 16.84 -5.26
N ASN A 212 -20.78 17.46 -4.32
CA ASN A 212 -22.04 18.12 -4.63
C ASN A 212 -21.80 19.54 -5.20
N LYS A 213 -22.88 20.26 -5.53
CA LYS A 213 -22.82 21.63 -6.08
C LYS A 213 -22.13 22.65 -5.16
N ARG A 214 -21.92 22.34 -3.87
CA ARG A 214 -21.21 23.16 -2.89
C ARG A 214 -19.77 22.69 -2.66
N ASP A 215 -19.23 21.85 -3.55
CA ASP A 215 -17.89 21.27 -3.48
C ASP A 215 -17.66 20.34 -2.27
N LEU A 216 -18.73 19.92 -1.59
CA LEU A 216 -18.65 19.03 -0.43
C LEU A 216 -18.70 17.56 -0.88
N PRO A 217 -17.83 16.69 -0.32
CA PRO A 217 -17.88 15.27 -0.61
C PRO A 217 -19.14 14.63 -0.06
N TYR A 218 -19.74 13.75 -0.85
CA TYR A 218 -20.79 12.84 -0.42
C TYR A 218 -20.55 11.47 -1.03
N ARG A 219 -21.22 10.45 -0.48
CA ARG A 219 -21.23 9.10 -1.04
C ARG A 219 -22.64 8.56 -1.15
N TYR A 220 -22.82 7.58 -2.01
CA TYR A 220 -24.04 6.80 -2.13
C TYR A 220 -23.72 5.36 -2.48
N GLN A 221 -24.56 4.43 -2.03
CA GLN A 221 -24.37 3.02 -2.28
C GLN A 221 -24.84 2.67 -3.69
N ARG A 222 -24.13 1.75 -4.34
CA ARG A 222 -24.56 1.12 -5.59
C ARG A 222 -24.81 -0.36 -5.37
N LYS A 223 -25.62 -0.94 -6.26
CA LYS A 223 -25.76 -2.40 -6.34
C LYS A 223 -24.44 -2.99 -6.83
N TRP A 224 -24.23 -4.28 -6.56
CA TRP A 224 -23.15 -5.08 -7.13
C TRP A 224 -23.47 -5.37 -8.60
N GLU A 225 -23.27 -4.34 -9.43
CA GLU A 225 -23.43 -4.35 -10.88
C GLU A 225 -22.35 -3.44 -11.49
N ASP A 226 -22.00 -3.66 -12.76
CA ASP A 226 -20.95 -2.92 -13.47
C ASP A 226 -20.99 -1.40 -13.22
N LEU A 227 -19.81 -0.83 -13.01
CA LEU A 227 -19.68 0.56 -12.56
C LEU A 227 -19.17 1.47 -13.68
N ASP A 228 -20.08 2.28 -14.19
CA ASP A 228 -19.76 3.36 -15.14
C ASP A 228 -19.10 4.55 -14.41
N ALA A 229 -17.93 4.97 -14.89
CA ALA A 229 -17.20 6.13 -14.38
C ALA A 229 -17.71 7.48 -14.95
N GLY A 230 -18.60 7.43 -15.95
CA GLY A 230 -19.26 8.57 -16.57
C GLY A 230 -18.27 9.59 -17.14
N ASP A 231 -18.61 10.87 -17.02
CA ASP A 231 -17.81 11.96 -17.59
C ASP A 231 -16.41 12.12 -16.97
N VAL A 232 -16.12 11.44 -15.86
CA VAL A 232 -14.79 11.50 -15.23
C VAL A 232 -13.79 10.64 -16.02
N LEU A 233 -14.22 9.46 -16.47
CA LEU A 233 -13.46 8.56 -17.34
C LEU A 233 -14.38 8.09 -18.48
N PRO A 234 -14.55 8.89 -19.55
CA PRO A 234 -15.53 8.61 -20.58
C PRO A 234 -15.34 7.24 -21.24
N GLY A 235 -16.41 6.44 -21.26
CA GLY A 235 -16.42 5.10 -21.84
C GLY A 235 -15.76 4.02 -20.98
N PHE A 236 -15.32 4.35 -19.76
CA PHE A 236 -14.84 3.35 -18.81
C PHE A 236 -15.98 2.79 -17.96
N THR A 237 -16.18 1.49 -18.06
CA THR A 237 -17.03 0.70 -17.17
C THR A 237 -16.17 -0.37 -16.52
N LEU A 238 -16.23 -0.48 -15.19
CA LEU A 238 -15.60 -1.57 -14.45
C LEU A 238 -16.55 -2.77 -14.42
N GLU A 239 -16.12 -3.87 -15.02
CA GLU A 239 -16.82 -5.16 -15.04
C GLU A 239 -16.58 -5.88 -13.72
N LEU A 240 -17.65 -6.04 -12.92
CA LEU A 240 -17.54 -6.58 -11.56
C LEU A 240 -17.47 -8.11 -11.51
N GLU A 241 -17.98 -8.80 -12.52
CA GLU A 241 -17.92 -10.28 -12.63
C GLU A 241 -16.48 -10.78 -12.49
N ASN A 242 -15.51 -10.05 -13.06
CA ASN A 242 -14.09 -10.40 -12.96
C ASN A 242 -13.46 -10.11 -11.59
N LEU A 243 -14.16 -9.40 -10.70
CA LEU A 243 -13.70 -9.12 -9.33
C LEU A 243 -14.19 -10.18 -8.34
N GLU A 244 -15.07 -11.07 -8.76
CA GLU A 244 -15.65 -12.07 -7.89
C GLU A 244 -14.58 -13.08 -7.46
N LEU A 245 -14.56 -13.32 -6.16
CA LEU A 245 -13.60 -14.22 -5.53
C LEU A 245 -14.19 -15.63 -5.41
N GLU A 246 -15.08 -16.05 -6.31
CA GLU A 246 -15.82 -17.33 -6.21
C GLU A 246 -14.88 -18.53 -6.02
N VAL A 247 -13.69 -18.48 -6.63
CA VAL A 247 -12.65 -19.51 -6.48
C VAL A 247 -12.15 -19.63 -5.03
N ILE A 248 -12.22 -18.57 -4.23
CA ILE A 248 -11.81 -18.57 -2.81
C ILE A 248 -12.80 -19.35 -1.95
N ASP A 249 -14.10 -19.24 -2.20
CA ASP A 249 -15.10 -20.01 -1.44
C ASP A 249 -14.92 -21.52 -1.69
N ASP A 250 -14.58 -21.91 -2.93
CA ASP A 250 -14.22 -23.28 -3.28
C ASP A 250 -12.91 -23.77 -2.61
N ILE A 251 -11.95 -22.86 -2.36
CA ILE A 251 -10.69 -23.18 -1.66
C ILE A 251 -10.95 -23.38 -0.17
N ILE A 252 -11.71 -22.47 0.46
CA ILE A 252 -12.01 -22.53 1.90
C ILE A 252 -12.93 -23.71 2.23
N GLY A 253 -13.86 -24.05 1.33
CA GLY A 253 -14.74 -25.22 1.48
C GLY A 253 -13.99 -26.55 1.51
N LYS A 254 -12.89 -26.68 0.74
CA LYS A 254 -12.10 -27.91 0.63
C LYS A 254 -11.28 -28.23 1.90
N ASP A 255 -10.83 -27.22 2.64
CA ASP A 255 -10.07 -27.41 3.89
C ASP A 255 -10.95 -27.89 5.07
N SER A 256 -12.27 -27.94 4.90
CA SER A 256 -13.20 -28.42 5.94
C SER A 256 -13.52 -29.92 5.87
N GLU A 257 -13.13 -30.60 4.79
CA GLU A 257 -13.53 -32.00 4.52
C GLU A 257 -12.41 -33.04 4.54
N SER A 258 -11.12 -32.67 4.65
CA SER A 258 -10.02 -33.66 4.70
C SER A 258 -9.22 -33.59 6.00
N ASP A 259 -9.39 -34.64 6.82
CA ASP A 259 -8.40 -35.28 7.70
C ASP A 259 -8.91 -35.57 9.12
N TYR A 260 -9.78 -36.59 9.22
CA TYR A 260 -9.85 -37.45 10.40
C TYR A 260 -10.05 -38.89 9.93
N GLU A 261 -8.97 -39.57 9.57
CA GLU A 261 -8.94 -41.03 9.63
C GLU A 261 -8.80 -41.42 11.11
N GLU A 262 -9.78 -42.17 11.62
CA GLU A 262 -9.81 -42.76 12.96
C GLU A 262 -8.80 -43.91 13.02
N GLU A 263 -7.74 -43.74 13.80
CA GLU A 263 -6.94 -44.88 14.28
C GLU A 263 -7.64 -45.37 15.57
N GLU A 264 -8.28 -46.54 15.45
CA GLU A 264 -8.76 -47.34 16.58
C GLU A 264 -7.55 -47.88 17.34
N ASP A 265 -7.32 -47.39 18.56
CA ASP A 265 -6.51 -48.10 19.55
C ASP A 265 -7.44 -48.55 20.67
N ASP A 266 -7.77 -49.84 20.63
CA ASP A 266 -8.24 -50.64 21.75
C ASP A 266 -7.22 -50.57 22.89
N ASP A 267 -7.69 -50.36 24.13
CA ASP A 267 -7.32 -51.19 25.29
C ASP A 267 -8.00 -50.66 26.57
N ASP A 268 -8.71 -51.62 27.17
CA ASP A 268 -9.39 -51.73 28.45
C ASP A 268 -8.75 -51.02 29.67
N ASP A 269 -9.59 -50.47 30.56
CA ASP A 269 -9.77 -50.95 31.95
C ASP A 269 -10.50 -49.90 32.84
N ASP A 270 -11.74 -50.27 33.16
CA ASP A 270 -12.51 -50.20 34.41
C ASP A 270 -12.32 -49.12 35.51
N ASP A 271 -13.51 -48.76 36.02
CA ASP A 271 -13.93 -48.39 37.37
C ASP A 271 -14.03 -46.90 37.83
N ASP A 272 -15.30 -46.53 37.98
CA ASP A 272 -15.98 -45.86 39.10
C ASP A 272 -16.06 -44.31 39.23
N ASP A 273 -17.34 -43.90 39.28
CA ASP A 273 -17.98 -42.89 40.12
C ASP A 273 -17.84 -41.38 39.82
N ASP A 274 -18.93 -40.89 39.23
CA ASP A 274 -19.85 -39.88 39.79
C ASP A 274 -19.79 -38.39 39.36
N GLU A 275 -21.01 -37.91 39.13
CA GLU A 275 -21.57 -36.57 38.87
C GLU A 275 -20.82 -35.52 38.01
N GLY A 276 -21.29 -35.40 36.76
CA GLY A 276 -22.02 -34.19 36.33
C GLY A 276 -21.32 -32.83 36.34
N GLU A 277 -20.43 -32.56 35.39
CA GLU A 277 -20.20 -31.18 34.92
C GLU A 277 -19.85 -31.13 33.42
N LYS A 278 -20.53 -30.25 32.68
CA LYS A 278 -20.45 -30.10 31.21
C LYS A 278 -19.01 -29.80 30.77
N ARG A 279 -18.27 -30.84 30.37
CA ARG A 279 -16.92 -30.77 29.81
C ARG A 279 -16.93 -30.02 28.46
N ARG A 280 -16.45 -28.77 28.47
CA ARG A 280 -15.86 -28.13 27.28
C ARG A 280 -14.81 -29.09 26.70
N LYS A 281 -14.95 -29.46 25.42
CA LYS A 281 -13.97 -30.29 24.69
C LYS A 281 -12.56 -29.75 24.96
N LYS A 282 -11.71 -30.57 25.58
CA LYS A 282 -10.29 -30.29 25.81
C LYS A 282 -9.63 -30.04 24.45
N ILE A 283 -9.28 -28.78 24.20
CA ILE A 283 -8.42 -28.39 23.08
C ILE A 283 -7.10 -29.18 23.23
N LYS A 284 -6.74 -29.95 22.19
CA LYS A 284 -5.46 -30.67 22.09
C LYS A 284 -4.34 -29.73 22.53
N LYS A 285 -3.46 -30.19 23.44
CA LYS A 285 -2.32 -29.43 24.00
C LYS A 285 -1.67 -28.59 22.89
N ASN A 286 -1.82 -27.27 22.96
CA ASN A 286 -1.19 -26.33 22.04
C ASN A 286 0.30 -26.68 21.93
N LYS A 287 0.74 -27.06 20.73
CA LYS A 287 2.17 -27.16 20.40
C LYS A 287 2.79 -25.81 20.77
N ALA A 288 3.85 -25.82 21.56
CA ALA A 288 4.45 -24.58 22.08
C ALA A 288 4.80 -23.65 20.90
N ALA A 289 4.35 -22.40 20.96
CA ALA A 289 4.58 -21.43 19.90
C ALA A 289 6.00 -20.86 20.05
N GLU A 290 6.82 -20.94 19.01
CA GLU A 290 8.24 -20.54 19.05
C GLU A 290 8.44 -19.19 18.33
N CYS A 291 9.13 -18.27 18.99
CA CYS A 291 9.39 -16.95 18.42
C CYS A 291 10.40 -17.06 17.29
N VAL A 292 9.99 -16.65 16.09
CA VAL A 292 10.78 -16.70 14.85
C VAL A 292 12.04 -15.82 14.84
N TYR A 293 12.24 -14.97 15.84
CA TYR A 293 13.37 -14.04 15.93
C TYR A 293 14.39 -14.40 17.02
N CYS A 294 14.03 -15.25 17.99
CA CYS A 294 14.92 -15.57 19.10
C CYS A 294 14.69 -16.94 19.76
N ASP A 295 13.98 -17.84 19.08
CA ASP A 295 13.75 -19.25 19.44
C ASP A 295 13.15 -19.49 20.84
N LEU A 296 12.60 -18.44 21.45
CA LEU A 296 11.92 -18.54 22.74
C LEU A 296 10.56 -19.21 22.56
N ARG A 297 10.28 -20.21 23.39
CA ARG A 297 9.02 -20.98 23.37
C ARG A 297 7.98 -20.38 24.30
N PHE A 298 6.74 -20.31 23.82
CA PHE A 298 5.60 -19.74 24.52
C PHE A 298 4.47 -20.76 24.62
N SER A 299 3.77 -20.72 25.75
CA SER A 299 2.62 -21.60 25.99
C SER A 299 1.43 -21.32 25.06
N THR A 300 1.38 -20.14 24.44
CA THR A 300 0.32 -19.76 23.49
C THR A 300 0.85 -18.81 22.40
N PRO A 301 0.28 -18.84 21.18
CA PRO A 301 0.60 -17.90 20.10
C PRO A 301 0.41 -16.43 20.50
N THR A 302 -0.58 -16.11 21.34
CA THR A 302 -0.83 -14.74 21.83
C THR A 302 0.32 -14.21 22.70
N LYS A 303 0.93 -15.06 23.54
CA LYS A 303 2.09 -14.66 24.35
C LYS A 303 3.32 -14.44 23.47
N MET A 304 3.51 -15.29 22.47
CA MET A 304 4.55 -15.11 21.45
C MET A 304 4.36 -13.80 20.69
N ALA A 305 3.16 -13.48 20.22
CA ALA A 305 2.87 -12.22 19.53
C ALA A 305 3.14 -10.98 20.41
N LYS A 306 2.76 -11.02 21.69
CA LYS A 306 3.09 -9.95 22.66
C LYS A 306 4.60 -9.83 22.89
N HIS A 307 5.32 -10.96 22.92
CA HIS A 307 6.77 -10.97 23.02
C HIS A 307 7.42 -10.35 21.78
N ILE A 308 6.99 -10.76 20.58
CA ILE A 308 7.45 -10.18 19.31
C ILE A 308 7.25 -8.67 19.32
N LYS A 309 6.03 -8.21 19.64
CA LYS A 309 5.72 -6.78 19.75
C LYS A 309 6.57 -6.02 20.79
N LYS A 310 7.02 -6.68 21.86
CA LYS A 310 7.78 -6.03 22.94
C LYS A 310 9.30 -6.09 22.76
N LYS A 311 9.81 -7.10 22.04
CA LYS A 311 11.25 -7.43 21.98
C LYS A 311 11.84 -7.36 20.59
N HIS A 312 11.01 -7.51 19.56
CA HIS A 312 11.43 -7.64 18.15
C HIS A 312 10.77 -6.61 17.24
N THR A 313 9.77 -5.90 17.74
CA THR A 313 9.19 -4.71 17.10
C THR A 313 9.62 -3.52 17.94
N LYS A 314 10.65 -2.81 17.46
CA LYS A 314 10.85 -1.40 17.82
C LYS A 314 9.95 -0.58 16.92
#